data_AF-A0A972EF30-F1
#
_entry.id   AF-A0A972EF30-F1
#
_cell.length_a   1.000
_cell.length_b   1.000
_cell.length_c   1.000
_cell.angle_alpha   90.00
_cell.angle_beta   90.00
_cell.angle_gamma   90.00
#
_symmetry.space_group_name_H-M   'P 1'
#
loop_
_entity.id
_entity.type
_entity.pdbx_description
1 polymer ?
#
loop_
_entity_poly.entity_id
_entity_poly.type
_entity_poly.pdbx_seq_one_letter_code
_entity_poly.pdbx_strand_id
1 'polypeptide(L)'
;MRKRIVSILLIVMLFNLVIMPINTVYSEQSDIIWLEEDYDWVNAFSEGLSIIRLDGKYGFIDKMGIEVVSPKYHYLSFFSEGLAIAELNGKWGVINKIEKEVIPFKYDYIDFGYMKNPFGEGLIAVQLDGRWGYLDNTNTE
;
A
#
# COMPACT_ATOMS: atom_id res chain seq x y z
N MET A 1 72.34 -13.21 -7.30
CA MET A 1 71.15 -12.35 -7.15
C MET A 1 69.89 -13.09 -7.61
N ARG A 2 69.20 -13.88 -6.76
CA ARG A 2 67.96 -14.56 -7.17
C ARG A 2 66.99 -15.00 -6.05
N LYS A 3 67.14 -14.49 -4.82
CA LYS A 3 66.32 -14.90 -3.65
C LYS A 3 65.31 -13.85 -3.17
N ARG A 4 65.18 -12.70 -3.82
CA ARG A 4 64.25 -11.61 -3.40
C ARG A 4 63.03 -11.41 -4.28
N ILE A 5 62.95 -12.08 -5.44
CA ILE A 5 61.86 -11.87 -6.42
C ILE A 5 60.67 -12.81 -6.15
N VAL A 6 60.92 -14.01 -5.62
CA VAL A 6 59.85 -15.01 -5.38
C VAL A 6 58.94 -14.62 -4.20
N SER A 7 59.46 -13.92 -3.18
CA SER A 7 58.65 -13.52 -2.01
C SER A 7 57.73 -12.33 -2.27
N ILE A 8 58.09 -11.41 -3.18
CA ILE A 8 57.23 -10.27 -3.54
C ILE A 8 56.13 -10.71 -4.52
N LEU A 9 56.42 -11.65 -5.43
CA LEU A 9 55.39 -12.20 -6.34
C LEU A 9 54.29 -12.98 -5.59
N LEU A 10 54.64 -13.75 -4.55
CA LEU A 10 53.68 -14.50 -3.73
C LEU A 10 52.75 -13.59 -2.91
N ILE A 11 53.27 -12.47 -2.39
CA ILE A 11 52.46 -11.50 -1.64
C ILE A 11 51.50 -10.75 -2.57
N VAL A 12 51.90 -10.46 -3.81
CA VAL A 12 51.02 -9.82 -4.82
C VAL A 12 49.96 -10.79 -5.37
N MET A 13 50.27 -12.09 -5.47
CA MET A 13 49.26 -13.10 -5.85
C MET A 13 48.25 -13.39 -4.74
N LEU A 14 48.64 -13.27 -3.46
CA LEU A 14 47.72 -13.36 -2.31
C LEU A 14 46.83 -12.11 -2.15
N PHE A 15 47.33 -10.92 -2.51
CA PHE A 15 46.54 -9.68 -2.44
C PHE A 15 45.48 -9.54 -3.55
N ASN A 16 45.69 -10.16 -4.71
CA ASN A 16 44.71 -10.16 -5.81
C ASN A 16 43.59 -11.19 -5.65
N LEU A 17 43.63 -12.06 -4.63
CA LEU A 17 42.59 -13.07 -4.39
C LEU A 17 41.53 -12.66 -3.34
N VAL A 18 41.70 -11.52 -2.64
CA VAL A 18 40.83 -11.11 -1.51
C VAL A 18 40.06 -9.81 -1.79
N ILE A 19 40.32 -9.12 -2.90
CA ILE A 19 39.47 -8.01 -3.36
C ILE A 19 38.65 -8.50 -4.55
N MET A 20 37.76 -9.47 -4.29
CA MET A 20 36.51 -9.48 -5.05
C MET A 20 35.91 -8.08 -4.89
N PRO A 21 35.48 -7.40 -5.97
CA PRO A 21 34.68 -6.21 -5.77
C PRO A 21 33.46 -6.66 -4.97
N ILE A 22 33.28 -6.08 -3.78
CA ILE A 22 32.10 -6.31 -2.91
C ILE A 22 30.78 -6.06 -3.69
N ASN A 23 30.86 -5.46 -4.88
CA ASN A 23 29.73 -5.13 -5.74
C ASN A 23 29.41 -6.18 -6.81
N THR A 24 30.08 -7.34 -6.88
CA THR A 24 29.87 -8.31 -7.99
C THR A 24 29.14 -9.61 -7.59
N VAL A 25 28.62 -9.73 -6.35
CA VAL A 25 27.84 -10.92 -5.92
C VAL A 25 26.43 -10.60 -5.41
N TYR A 26 26.02 -9.33 -5.28
CA TYR A 26 24.61 -8.99 -5.04
C TYR A 26 23.89 -8.65 -6.35
N SER A 27 23.90 -9.60 -7.29
CA SER A 27 22.93 -9.64 -8.38
C SER A 27 21.94 -10.77 -8.13
N GLU A 28 21.22 -10.72 -7.02
CA GLU A 28 19.91 -11.33 -6.94
C GLU A 28 18.93 -10.19 -6.90
N GLN A 29 18.54 -9.73 -8.09
CA GLN A 29 17.37 -8.90 -8.23
C GLN A 29 16.20 -9.80 -7.80
N SER A 30 15.87 -9.77 -6.52
CA SER A 30 14.79 -10.57 -6.00
C SER A 30 13.50 -10.10 -6.67
N ASP A 31 12.85 -10.99 -7.42
CA ASP A 31 11.50 -10.74 -7.98
C ASP A 31 10.46 -10.48 -6.88
N ILE A 32 10.85 -10.71 -5.63
CA ILE A 32 10.09 -10.45 -4.41
C ILE A 32 10.44 -9.06 -3.89
N ILE A 33 9.41 -8.24 -3.71
CA ILE A 33 9.47 -6.99 -2.97
C ILE A 33 9.08 -7.31 -1.53
N TRP A 34 10.05 -7.22 -0.61
CA TRP A 34 9.79 -7.37 0.83
C TRP A 34 9.25 -6.06 1.39
N LEU A 35 8.28 -6.17 2.29
CA LEU A 35 7.72 -5.03 3.01
C LEU A 35 8.58 -4.72 4.24
N GLU A 36 8.65 -3.44 4.61
CA GLU A 36 9.44 -2.98 5.76
C GLU A 36 8.84 -3.42 7.10
N GLU A 37 7.51 -3.38 7.19
CA GLU A 37 6.73 -3.77 8.37
C GLU A 37 6.20 -5.21 8.25
N ASP A 38 6.04 -5.87 9.41
CA ASP A 38 5.42 -7.20 9.52
C ASP A 38 3.89 -7.06 9.61
N TYR A 39 3.24 -6.93 8.45
CA TYR A 39 1.79 -6.76 8.36
C TYR A 39 1.03 -8.05 8.69
N ASP A 40 -0.05 -7.92 9.46
CA ASP A 40 -1.01 -9.00 9.73
C ASP A 40 -1.61 -9.60 8.44
N TRP A 41 -1.76 -8.75 7.42
CA TRP A 41 -2.35 -9.12 6.13
C TRP A 41 -1.92 -8.16 5.02
N VAL A 42 -1.74 -8.68 3.81
CA VAL A 42 -1.49 -7.91 2.58
C VAL A 42 -2.41 -8.45 1.48
N ASN A 43 -3.15 -7.57 0.81
CA ASN A 43 -4.06 -7.96 -0.27
C ASN A 43 -3.39 -7.90 -1.66
N ALA A 44 -4.12 -8.34 -2.68
CA ALA A 44 -3.75 -8.09 -4.06
C ALA A 44 -3.82 -6.59 -4.39
N PHE A 45 -3.09 -6.16 -5.41
CA PHE A 45 -3.15 -4.78 -5.90
C PHE A 45 -4.45 -4.51 -6.69
N SER A 46 -5.04 -3.34 -6.45
CA SER A 46 -6.11 -2.73 -7.27
C SER A 46 -5.74 -1.27 -7.56
N GLU A 47 -5.87 -0.86 -8.82
CA GLU A 47 -5.56 0.50 -9.28
C GLU A 47 -4.20 1.08 -8.81
N GLY A 48 -3.20 0.22 -8.64
CA GLY A 48 -1.84 0.58 -8.23
C GLY A 48 -1.57 0.59 -6.73
N LEU A 49 -2.57 0.31 -5.89
CA LEU A 49 -2.45 0.25 -4.43
C LEU A 49 -2.87 -1.13 -3.90
N SER A 50 -2.29 -1.54 -2.77
CA SER A 50 -2.72 -2.74 -2.04
C SER A 50 -3.17 -2.37 -0.63
N ILE A 51 -4.19 -3.07 -0.13
CA ILE A 51 -4.63 -2.93 1.26
C ILE A 51 -3.68 -3.73 2.14
N ILE A 52 -3.19 -3.11 3.20
CA ILE A 52 -2.44 -3.77 4.26
C ILE A 52 -3.21 -3.70 5.58
N ARG A 53 -2.86 -4.60 6.50
CA ARG A 53 -3.38 -4.61 7.86
C ARG A 53 -2.24 -4.66 8.86
N LEU A 54 -2.25 -3.76 9.83
CA LEU A 54 -1.29 -3.70 10.94
C LEU A 54 -2.05 -3.44 12.24
N ASP A 55 -1.77 -4.21 13.29
CA ASP A 55 -2.44 -4.12 14.60
C ASP A 55 -3.97 -4.07 14.48
N GLY A 56 -4.50 -4.85 13.54
CA GLY A 56 -5.93 -4.93 13.29
C GLY A 56 -6.53 -3.75 12.48
N LYS A 57 -5.74 -2.72 12.11
CA LYS A 57 -6.16 -1.56 11.30
C LYS A 57 -5.73 -1.67 9.86
N TYR A 58 -6.49 -1.07 8.95
CA TYR A 58 -6.24 -1.11 7.52
C TYR A 58 -5.66 0.22 7.00
N GLY A 59 -4.76 0.09 6.02
CA GLY A 59 -4.14 1.17 5.26
C GLY A 59 -3.85 0.76 3.81
N PHE A 60 -3.11 1.58 3.07
CA PHE A 60 -2.69 1.29 1.69
C PHE A 60 -1.19 1.46 1.50
N ILE A 61 -0.62 0.58 0.69
CA ILE A 61 0.75 0.70 0.16
C ILE A 61 0.74 0.79 -1.36
N ASP A 62 1.79 1.36 -1.93
CA ASP A 62 2.06 1.33 -3.36
C ASP A 62 2.82 0.05 -3.78
N LYS A 63 3.17 -0.03 -5.07
CA LYS A 63 3.88 -1.19 -5.64
C LYS A 63 5.33 -1.34 -5.14
N MET A 64 5.89 -0.29 -4.56
CA MET A 64 7.22 -0.31 -3.94
C MET A 64 7.14 -0.73 -2.46
N GLY A 65 5.94 -1.00 -1.94
CA GLY A 65 5.72 -1.29 -0.53
C GLY A 65 5.72 -0.04 0.36
N ILE A 66 5.69 1.15 -0.25
CA ILE A 66 5.68 2.42 0.49
C ILE A 66 4.25 2.70 0.94
N GLU A 67 4.08 3.03 2.21
CA GLU A 67 2.80 3.43 2.77
C GLU A 67 2.28 4.72 2.12
N VAL A 68 1.08 4.62 1.54
CA VAL A 68 0.34 5.75 0.96
C VAL A 68 -0.72 6.25 1.94
N VAL A 69 -1.31 5.34 2.71
CA VAL A 69 -2.32 5.60 3.73
C VAL A 69 -2.00 4.76 4.96
N SER A 70 -1.74 5.42 6.09
CA SER A 70 -1.39 4.72 7.33
C SER A 70 -2.51 3.83 7.85
N PRO A 71 -2.18 2.66 8.45
CA PRO A 71 -3.13 1.82 9.17
C PRO A 71 -3.88 2.59 10.26
N LYS A 72 -5.12 2.98 9.97
CA LYS A 72 -5.98 3.67 10.94
C LYS A 72 -7.45 3.30 10.84
N TYR A 73 -7.85 2.72 9.71
CA TYR A 73 -9.24 2.38 9.43
C TYR A 73 -9.60 1.02 10.02
N HIS A 74 -10.83 0.88 10.47
CA HIS A 74 -11.39 -0.41 10.91
C HIS A 74 -11.80 -1.27 9.72
N TYR A 75 -12.09 -0.62 8.59
CA TYR A 75 -12.39 -1.25 7.32
C TYR A 75 -11.92 -0.34 6.16
N LEU A 76 -11.43 -0.95 5.09
CA LEU A 76 -11.17 -0.32 3.81
C LEU A 76 -11.65 -1.22 2.67
N SER A 77 -12.35 -0.65 1.70
CA SER A 77 -12.57 -1.28 0.40
C SER A 77 -11.36 -1.07 -0.51
N PHE A 78 -11.24 -1.86 -1.58
CA PHE A 78 -10.33 -1.51 -2.66
C PHE A 78 -10.73 -0.16 -3.28
N PHE A 79 -9.75 0.52 -3.87
CA PHE A 79 -10.05 1.61 -4.78
C PHE A 79 -10.79 1.09 -6.01
N SER A 80 -11.87 1.79 -6.37
CA SER A 80 -12.61 1.66 -7.61
C SER A 80 -12.96 3.06 -8.09
N GLU A 81 -12.57 3.40 -9.31
CA GLU A 81 -12.72 4.73 -9.90
C GLU A 81 -12.11 5.84 -9.03
N GLY A 82 -10.97 5.54 -8.37
CA GLY A 82 -10.28 6.52 -7.53
C GLY A 82 -10.89 6.75 -6.14
N LEU A 83 -11.97 6.07 -5.78
CA LEU A 83 -12.65 6.16 -4.49
C LEU A 83 -12.50 4.86 -3.69
N ALA A 84 -12.48 4.96 -2.36
CA ALA A 84 -12.53 3.82 -1.45
C ALA A 84 -13.46 4.15 -0.28
N ILE A 85 -14.29 3.18 0.10
CA ILE A 85 -15.12 3.26 1.30
C ILE A 85 -14.27 2.87 2.50
N ALA A 86 -14.39 3.63 3.56
CA ALA A 86 -13.60 3.47 4.76
C ALA A 86 -14.48 3.55 6.01
N GLU A 87 -14.08 2.83 7.05
CA GLU A 87 -14.67 2.96 8.39
C GLU A 87 -13.63 3.51 9.36
N LEU A 88 -13.95 4.64 9.98
CA LEU A 88 -13.13 5.28 11.00
C LEU A 88 -13.98 5.51 12.25
N ASN A 89 -13.53 4.98 13.39
CA ASN A 89 -14.20 5.13 14.69
C ASN A 89 -15.71 4.78 14.67
N GLY A 90 -16.08 3.69 13.99
CA GLY A 90 -17.48 3.23 13.91
C GLY A 90 -18.36 4.04 12.95
N LYS A 91 -17.78 4.94 12.16
CA LYS A 91 -18.50 5.72 11.15
C LYS A 91 -17.92 5.49 9.77
N TRP A 92 -18.81 5.45 8.79
CA TRP A 92 -18.51 5.20 7.39
C TRP A 92 -18.34 6.52 6.64
N GLY A 93 -17.37 6.53 5.72
CA GLY A 93 -17.06 7.63 4.82
C GLY A 93 -16.43 7.12 3.52
N VAL A 94 -16.12 8.04 2.62
CA VAL A 94 -15.43 7.75 1.36
C VAL A 94 -14.22 8.64 1.23
N ILE A 95 -13.09 8.05 0.88
CA ILE A 95 -11.83 8.74 0.63
C ILE A 95 -11.41 8.57 -0.83
N ASN A 96 -10.62 9.51 -1.34
CA ASN A 96 -9.91 9.34 -2.59
C ASN A 96 -8.48 8.80 -2.36
N LYS A 97 -7.73 8.60 -3.44
CA LYS A 97 -6.35 8.06 -3.41
C LYS A 97 -5.33 8.90 -2.61
N ILE A 98 -5.62 10.18 -2.36
CA ILE A 98 -4.76 11.06 -1.54
C ILE A 98 -5.31 11.22 -0.12
N GLU A 99 -6.17 10.30 0.31
CA GLU A 99 -6.80 10.30 1.64
C GLU A 99 -7.69 11.51 1.94
N LYS A 100 -8.09 12.27 0.90
CA LYS A 100 -9.08 13.34 1.07
C LYS A 100 -10.45 12.72 1.24
N GLU A 101 -11.17 13.16 2.27
CA GLU A 101 -12.57 12.84 2.47
C GLU A 101 -13.41 13.40 1.31
N VAL A 102 -14.08 12.50 0.59
CA VAL A 102 -15.10 12.81 -0.42
C VAL A 102 -16.49 12.75 0.23
N ILE A 103 -16.71 11.75 1.09
CA ILE A 103 -17.88 11.65 1.96
C ILE A 103 -17.38 11.57 3.41
N PRO A 104 -17.85 12.47 4.31
CA PRO A 104 -17.32 12.54 5.67
C PRO A 104 -17.70 11.31 6.51
N PHE A 105 -16.84 10.96 7.46
CA PHE A 105 -17.03 9.88 8.42
C PHE A 105 -18.11 10.20 9.46
N LYS A 106 -19.38 10.19 9.05
CA LYS A 106 -20.52 10.47 9.94
C LYS A 106 -21.67 9.48 9.82
N TYR A 107 -21.64 8.61 8.81
CA TYR A 107 -22.72 7.67 8.53
C TYR A 107 -22.55 6.39 9.36
N ASP A 108 -23.65 5.80 9.79
CA ASP A 108 -23.66 4.50 10.48
C ASP A 108 -23.39 3.35 9.50
N TYR A 109 -23.73 3.56 8.23
CA TYR A 109 -23.49 2.63 7.14
C TYR A 109 -23.55 3.37 5.79
N ILE A 110 -22.73 2.94 4.83
CA ILE A 110 -22.82 3.33 3.42
C ILE A 110 -22.97 2.03 2.63
N ASP A 111 -23.99 1.94 1.78
CA ASP A 111 -24.15 0.75 0.93
C ASP A 111 -23.02 0.68 -0.11
N PHE A 112 -22.42 -0.50 -0.27
CA PHE A 112 -21.28 -0.73 -1.16
C PHE A 112 -21.70 -0.99 -2.61
N GLY A 113 -23.00 -1.21 -2.87
CA GLY A 113 -23.53 -1.40 -4.22
C GLY A 113 -23.23 -0.23 -5.17
N TYR A 114 -22.93 0.95 -4.61
CA TYR A 114 -22.72 2.20 -5.35
C TYR A 114 -21.43 2.30 -6.16
N MET A 115 -20.35 1.63 -5.76
CA MET A 115 -19.08 1.71 -6.50
C MET A 115 -19.13 0.98 -7.87
N LYS A 116 -20.26 0.34 -8.19
CA LYS A 116 -20.51 -0.30 -9.48
C LYS A 116 -21.90 0.01 -10.03
N ASN A 117 -22.50 1.16 -9.70
CA ASN A 117 -23.89 1.43 -10.08
C ASN A 117 -24.04 1.63 -11.61
N PRO A 118 -24.72 0.70 -12.34
CA PRO A 118 -24.92 0.81 -13.78
C PRO A 118 -26.04 1.80 -14.17
N PHE A 119 -26.75 2.41 -13.20
CA PHE A 119 -27.93 3.23 -13.46
C PHE A 119 -27.68 4.75 -13.47
N GLY A 120 -26.50 5.23 -13.09
CA GLY A 120 -26.08 6.62 -13.33
C GLY A 120 -26.85 7.72 -12.58
N GLU A 121 -27.59 7.40 -11.52
CA GLU A 121 -28.49 8.36 -10.86
C GLU A 121 -27.83 9.23 -9.77
N GLY A 122 -26.55 9.01 -9.46
CA GLY A 122 -25.81 9.85 -8.51
C GLY A 122 -26.33 9.85 -7.07
N LEU A 123 -27.19 8.92 -6.69
CA LEU A 123 -27.66 8.75 -5.31
C LEU A 123 -26.85 7.65 -4.62
N ILE A 124 -26.62 7.76 -3.30
CA ILE A 124 -25.95 6.77 -2.44
C ILE A 124 -26.81 6.52 -1.19
N ALA A 125 -27.30 5.31 -0.98
CA ALA A 125 -28.00 4.91 0.23
C ALA A 125 -27.03 4.91 1.41
N VAL A 126 -27.43 5.64 2.45
CA VAL A 126 -26.68 5.79 3.68
C VAL A 126 -27.61 5.63 4.87
N GLN A 127 -27.07 5.11 5.97
CA GLN A 127 -27.74 5.12 7.25
C GLN A 127 -27.14 6.23 8.13
N LEU A 128 -28.00 7.05 8.72
CA LEU A 128 -27.63 8.09 9.68
C LEU A 128 -28.62 8.07 10.84
N ASP A 129 -28.09 8.00 12.07
CA ASP A 129 -28.86 7.89 13.30
C ASP A 129 -29.91 6.76 13.24
N GLY A 130 -29.49 5.61 12.68
CA GLY A 130 -30.33 4.42 12.52
C GLY A 130 -31.39 4.50 11.42
N ARG A 131 -31.46 5.59 10.64
CA ARG A 131 -32.45 5.77 9.56
C ARG A 131 -31.78 5.77 8.19
N TRP A 132 -32.45 5.18 7.22
CA TRP A 132 -31.99 5.14 5.83
C TRP A 132 -32.42 6.40 5.06
N GLY A 133 -31.53 6.87 4.20
CA GLY A 133 -31.79 7.92 3.22
C GLY A 133 -30.82 7.83 2.05
N TYR A 134 -30.97 8.71 1.07
CA TYR A 134 -30.05 8.81 -0.07
C TYR A 134 -29.27 10.12 0.03
N LEU A 135 -27.94 10.02 -0.12
CA LEU A 135 -27.04 11.12 -0.36
C LEU A 135 -26.98 11.38 -1.86
N ASP A 136 -27.21 12.61 -2.27
CA ASP A 136 -26.98 13.06 -3.65
C ASP A 136 -25.50 13.40 -3.82
N ASN A 137 -24.80 12.62 -4.64
CA ASN A 137 -23.38 12.75 -4.96
C ASN A 137 -23.13 13.53 -6.26
N THR A 138 -24.16 14.02 -6.94
CA THR A 138 -24.02 14.76 -8.20
C THR A 138 -23.32 16.11 -8.03
N ASN A 139 -23.20 16.59 -6.78
CA ASN A 139 -22.56 17.87 -6.42
C ASN A 139 -21.22 17.72 -5.68
N THR A 140 -20.73 16.50 -5.50
CA THR A 140 -19.38 16.27 -4.94
C THR A 140 -18.36 16.23 -6.07
N GLU A 141 -17.88 17.42 -6.46
CA GLU A 141 -16.72 17.62 -7.35
C GLU A 141 -15.38 17.27 -6.67
#